data_AF-A0A183JHW6-F1
#
_entry.id   AF-A0A183JHW6-F1
#
_cell.length_a   1.000
_cell.length_b   1.000
_cell.length_c   1.000
_cell.angle_alpha   90.00
_cell.angle_beta   90.00
_cell.angle_gamma   90.00
#
_symmetry.space_group_name_H-M   'P 1'
#
loop_
_entity.id
_entity.type
_entity.pdbx_description
1 polymer ?
#
loop_
_entity_poly.entity_id
_entity_poly.type
_entity_poly.pdbx_seq_one_letter_code
_entity_poly.pdbx_strand_id
1 'polypeptide(L)'
;MLNTRDVQVAQVVLDGISNILAAAGDNLEQVTTAIEECGGLDLIEALQEHTNIDIYRLAYDIIERYFNEGMIDDPNTAGVAEDEHLGDFISVPQVPATFQFDADQCNTDATRGFDF
;
A
#
# COMPACT_ATOMS: atom_id res chain seq x y z
N MET A 1 -9.16 -5.57 -28.07
CA MET A 1 -7.73 -5.75 -27.77
C MET A 1 -7.38 -4.71 -26.72
N LEU A 2 -7.25 -5.13 -25.46
CA LEU A 2 -6.60 -4.32 -24.43
C LEU A 2 -5.11 -4.39 -24.71
N ASN A 3 -4.51 -3.24 -24.96
CA ASN A 3 -3.13 -3.12 -25.41
C ASN A 3 -2.22 -3.49 -24.23
N THR A 4 -1.05 -4.08 -24.45
CA THR A 4 -0.13 -4.50 -23.37
C THR A 4 0.21 -3.36 -22.39
N ARG A 5 0.08 -2.09 -22.82
CA ARG A 5 0.17 -0.91 -21.95
C ARG A 5 -0.92 -0.82 -20.89
N ASP A 6 -2.16 -1.17 -21.21
CA ASP A 6 -3.27 -1.10 -20.25
C ASP A 6 -3.08 -2.12 -19.10
N VAL A 7 -2.50 -3.28 -19.44
CA VAL A 7 -2.13 -4.31 -18.45
C VAL A 7 -1.07 -3.79 -17.48
N GLN A 8 -0.03 -3.12 -17.99
CA GLN A 8 1.02 -2.56 -17.15
C GLN A 8 0.49 -1.44 -16.24
N VAL A 9 -0.42 -0.60 -16.74
CA VAL A 9 -1.04 0.45 -15.94
C VAL A 9 -1.90 -0.16 -14.83
N ALA A 10 -2.71 -1.18 -15.14
CA ALA A 10 -3.51 -1.89 -14.15
C ALA A 10 -2.65 -2.51 -13.04
N GLN A 11 -1.53 -3.14 -13.41
CA GLN A 11 -0.57 -3.69 -12.44
C GLN A 11 0.00 -2.60 -11.52
N VAL A 12 0.49 -1.49 -12.09
CA VAL A 12 1.04 -0.37 -11.29
C VAL A 12 0.01 0.24 -10.35
N VAL A 13 -1.25 0.35 -10.78
CA VAL A 13 -2.34 0.87 -9.94
C VAL A 13 -2.64 -0.10 -8.79
N LEU A 14 -2.74 -1.40 -9.07
CA LEU A 14 -2.95 -2.43 -8.05
C LEU A 14 -1.80 -2.47 -7.03
N ASP A 15 -0.56 -2.38 -7.48
CA ASP A 15 0.62 -2.28 -6.61
C ASP A 15 0.56 -1.03 -5.74
N GLY A 16 0.15 0.10 -6.30
CA GLY A 16 -0.03 1.36 -5.56
C GLY A 16 -1.07 1.24 -4.45
N ILE A 17 -2.23 0.64 -4.74
CA ILE A 17 -3.30 0.41 -3.76
C ILE A 17 -2.83 -0.55 -2.67
N SER A 18 -2.20 -1.67 -3.06
CA SER A 18 -1.64 -2.66 -2.12
C SER A 18 -0.60 -2.04 -1.18
N ASN A 19 0.26 -1.15 -1.70
CA ASN A 19 1.26 -0.45 -0.89
C ASN A 19 0.64 0.54 0.10
N ILE A 20 -0.41 1.27 -0.31
CA ILE A 20 -1.13 2.18 0.59
C ILE A 20 -1.79 1.40 1.73
N LEU A 21 -2.43 0.27 1.42
CA LEU A 21 -3.05 -0.62 2.40
C LEU A 21 -2.01 -1.24 3.34
N ALA A 22 -0.88 -1.71 2.82
CA ALA A 22 0.23 -2.23 3.63
C ALA A 22 0.85 -1.16 4.55
N ALA A 23 0.91 0.10 4.10
CA ALA A 23 1.42 1.21 4.89
C ALA A 23 0.41 1.75 5.92
N ALA A 24 -0.87 1.38 5.81
CA ALA A 24 -1.93 1.90 6.68
C ALA A 24 -1.79 1.46 8.14
N GLY A 25 -1.19 0.28 8.40
CA GLY A 25 -0.95 -0.25 9.74
C GLY A 25 -2.24 -0.29 10.57
N ASP A 26 -2.24 0.39 11.72
CA ASP A 26 -3.41 0.47 12.62
C ASP A 26 -4.60 1.24 12.01
N ASN A 27 -4.38 2.04 10.96
CA ASN A 27 -5.43 2.79 10.27
C ASN A 27 -5.99 2.04 9.06
N LEU A 28 -5.70 0.75 8.93
CA LEU A 28 -6.13 -0.07 7.79
C LEU A 28 -7.64 0.03 7.56
N GLU A 29 -8.44 -0.06 8.61
CA GLU A 29 -9.90 0.07 8.56
C GLU A 29 -10.35 1.42 7.97
N GLN A 30 -9.74 2.53 8.39
CA GLN A 30 -10.07 3.85 7.83
C GLN A 30 -9.67 3.98 6.36
N VAL A 31 -8.54 3.39 5.97
CA VAL A 31 -8.05 3.42 4.60
C VAL A 31 -8.91 2.52 3.69
N THR A 32 -9.29 1.32 4.13
CA THR A 32 -10.19 0.44 3.37
C THR A 32 -11.56 1.07 3.22
N THR A 33 -12.13 1.65 4.29
CA THR A 33 -13.40 2.40 4.20
C THR A 33 -13.30 3.56 3.21
N ALA A 34 -12.23 4.37 3.25
CA ALA A 34 -12.06 5.47 2.31
C ALA A 34 -11.97 5.00 0.85
N ILE A 35 -11.31 3.86 0.62
CA ILE A 35 -11.23 3.24 -0.71
C ILE A 35 -12.59 2.71 -1.17
N GLU A 36 -13.38 2.13 -0.27
CA GLU A 36 -14.72 1.65 -0.56
C GLU A 36 -15.68 2.81 -0.87
N GLU A 37 -15.68 3.87 -0.04
CA GLU A 37 -16.55 5.04 -0.21
C GLU A 37 -16.29 5.81 -1.52
N CYS A 38 -15.05 5.75 -2.04
CA CYS A 38 -14.72 6.36 -3.32
C CYS A 38 -14.98 5.45 -4.53
N GLY A 39 -15.54 4.24 -4.33
CA GLY A 39 -15.79 3.25 -5.39
C GLY A 39 -14.52 2.55 -5.88
N GLY A 40 -13.44 2.58 -5.08
CA GLY A 40 -12.19 1.91 -5.39
C GLY A 40 -12.31 0.39 -5.32
N LEU A 41 -13.16 -0.12 -4.42
CA LEU A 41 -13.44 -1.56 -4.32
C LEU A 41 -14.10 -2.09 -5.60
N ASP A 42 -15.12 -1.40 -6.13
CA ASP A 42 -15.79 -1.76 -7.38
C ASP A 42 -14.80 -1.88 -8.56
N LEU A 43 -13.79 -1.00 -8.60
CA LEU A 43 -12.75 -1.03 -9.62
C LEU A 43 -11.87 -2.29 -9.50
N ILE A 44 -11.50 -2.67 -8.28
CA ILE A 44 -10.67 -3.86 -8.02
C ILE A 44 -11.47 -5.13 -8.34
N GLU A 45 -12.77 -5.16 -8.04
CA GLU A 45 -13.67 -6.25 -8.43
C GLU A 45 -13.80 -6.37 -9.96
N ALA A 46 -13.97 -5.26 -10.68
CA ALA A 46 -14.01 -5.26 -12.14
C ALA A 46 -12.70 -5.80 -12.77
N LEU A 47 -11.56 -5.61 -12.09
CA LEU A 47 -10.27 -6.15 -12.52
C LEU A 47 -10.18 -7.68 -12.33
N GLN A 48 -11.02 -8.29 -11.48
CA GLN A 48 -11.12 -9.75 -11.38
C GLN A 48 -11.77 -10.37 -12.64
N GLU A 49 -12.57 -9.63 -13.40
CA GLU A 49 -13.15 -10.14 -14.66
C GLU A 49 -12.16 -10.11 -15.83
N HIS A 50 -10.93 -9.62 -15.59
CA HIS A 50 -9.95 -9.46 -16.64
C HIS A 50 -9.38 -10.82 -17.11
N THR A 51 -9.28 -11.00 -18.43
CA THR A 51 -8.68 -12.21 -19.06
C THR A 51 -7.20 -12.44 -18.75
N ASN A 52 -6.56 -11.50 -18.06
CA ASN A 52 -5.16 -11.59 -17.69
C ASN A 52 -5.10 -12.16 -16.28
N ILE A 53 -4.53 -13.35 -16.15
CA ILE A 53 -4.47 -14.11 -14.90
C ILE A 53 -3.67 -13.35 -13.84
N ASP A 54 -2.65 -12.58 -14.21
CA ASP A 54 -1.83 -11.82 -13.27
C ASP A 54 -2.61 -10.65 -12.68
N ILE A 55 -3.39 -9.92 -13.50
CA ILE A 55 -4.30 -8.86 -13.02
C ILE A 55 -5.35 -9.45 -12.08
N TYR A 56 -6.00 -10.55 -12.50
CA TYR A 56 -6.99 -11.25 -11.70
C TYR A 56 -6.42 -11.63 -10.33
N ARG A 57 -5.23 -12.25 -10.30
CA ARG A 57 -4.57 -12.67 -9.06
C ARG A 57 -4.23 -11.50 -8.16
N LEU A 58 -3.69 -10.41 -8.71
CA LEU A 58 -3.37 -9.22 -7.92
C LEU A 58 -4.63 -8.60 -7.30
N ALA A 59 -5.71 -8.48 -8.07
CA ALA A 59 -6.99 -7.97 -7.57
C ALA A 59 -7.61 -8.89 -6.52
N TYR A 60 -7.54 -10.21 -6.74
CA TYR A 60 -7.99 -11.22 -5.78
C TYR A 60 -7.24 -11.14 -4.46
N ASP A 61 -5.90 -11.10 -4.50
CA ASP A 61 -5.06 -11.01 -3.31
C ASP A 61 -5.37 -9.76 -2.47
N ILE A 62 -5.63 -8.61 -3.11
CA ILE A 62 -5.97 -7.37 -2.41
C ILE A 62 -7.32 -7.51 -1.69
N ILE A 63 -8.33 -8.02 -2.40
CA ILE A 63 -9.67 -8.22 -1.81
C ILE A 63 -9.59 -9.24 -0.67
N GLU A 64 -8.90 -10.36 -0.85
CA GLU A 64 -8.77 -11.40 0.17
C GLU A 64 -8.03 -10.91 1.42
N ARG A 65 -6.99 -10.09 1.26
CA ARG A 65 -6.17 -9.63 2.40
C ARG A 65 -6.78 -8.45 3.16
N TYR A 66 -7.47 -7.54 2.47
CA TYR A 66 -7.85 -6.26 3.05
C TYR A 66 -9.36 -6.02 3.14
N PHE A 67 -10.17 -6.67 2.31
CA PHE A 67 -11.62 -6.44 2.22
C PHE A 67 -12.46 -7.67 2.60
N ASN A 68 -11.83 -8.86 2.73
CA ASN A 68 -12.48 -10.01 3.31
C ASN A 68 -12.45 -9.88 4.84
N GLU A 69 -13.56 -9.41 5.40
CA GLU A 69 -13.79 -9.22 6.83
C GLU A 69 -13.67 -10.55 7.60
N GLY A 70 -12.45 -11.00 7.85
CA GLY A 70 -12.19 -12.30 8.50
C GLY A 70 -10.74 -12.57 8.91
N MET A 71 -9.79 -11.71 8.55
CA MET A 71 -8.35 -11.88 8.87
C MET A 71 -7.76 -10.64 9.57
N ILE A 72 -8.57 -9.95 10.38
CA ILE A 72 -8.04 -9.01 11.38
C ILE A 72 -7.73 -9.83 12.63
N ASP A 73 -6.72 -10.68 12.55
CA ASP A 73 -6.02 -11.19 13.72
C ASP A 73 -4.54 -11.36 13.32
N ASP A 74 -3.73 -10.50 13.92
CA ASP A 74 -2.26 -10.54 13.97
C ASP A 74 -1.40 -10.00 12.79
N PRO A 75 -0.45 -9.09 13.09
CA PRO A 75 0.50 -8.50 12.13
C PRO A 75 1.65 -9.45 11.72
N ASN A 76 1.47 -10.77 11.75
CA ASN A 76 2.55 -11.72 11.52
C ASN A 76 2.19 -12.99 10.74
N THR A 77 1.18 -12.96 9.86
CA THR A 77 0.91 -14.11 8.95
C THR A 77 1.79 -14.05 7.69
N ALA A 78 3.09 -13.85 7.89
CA ALA A 78 4.10 -14.42 7.00
C ALA A 78 4.44 -15.79 7.58
N GLY A 79 3.64 -16.80 7.22
CA GLY A 79 3.98 -18.22 7.47
C GLY A 79 5.21 -18.60 6.67
N VAL A 80 6.39 -18.18 7.14
CA VAL A 80 7.67 -18.75 6.72
C VAL A 80 7.76 -20.12 7.36
N ALA A 81 7.58 -21.15 6.54
CA ALA A 81 7.92 -22.51 6.92
C ALA A 81 9.39 -22.52 7.36
N GLU A 82 9.59 -22.99 8.59
CA GLU A 82 10.87 -23.15 9.26
C GLU A 82 11.66 -24.23 8.51
N ASP A 83 12.79 -23.87 7.90
CA ASP A 83 13.85 -24.83 7.59
C ASP A 83 15.18 -24.27 8.09
N GLU A 84 15.71 -24.97 9.09
CA GLU A 84 16.84 -24.56 9.89
C GLU A 84 18.17 -24.83 9.19
N HIS A 85 18.98 -23.80 8.93
CA HIS A 85 20.43 -23.99 8.86
C HIS A 85 21.27 -22.70 9.08
N LEU A 86 21.71 -22.53 10.32
CA LEU A 86 23.05 -22.15 10.78
C LEU A 86 23.91 -21.17 9.93
N GLY A 87 24.27 -20.02 10.51
CA GLY A 87 25.34 -19.17 9.98
C GLY A 87 25.62 -17.93 10.82
N ASP A 88 26.63 -18.05 11.68
CA ASP A 88 27.23 -17.05 12.55
C ASP A 88 27.57 -15.69 11.88
N PHE A 89 27.75 -14.65 12.72
CA PHE A 89 28.65 -13.50 12.50
C PHE A 89 28.10 -12.23 11.77
N ILE A 90 27.73 -11.19 12.55
CA ILE A 90 28.43 -9.89 12.72
C ILE A 90 27.49 -8.87 13.39
N SER A 91 27.92 -8.32 14.52
CA SER A 91 27.30 -7.17 15.19
C SER A 91 27.32 -5.91 14.30
N VAL A 92 26.14 -5.35 14.02
CA VAL A 92 26.01 -3.98 13.49
C VAL A 92 25.41 -3.09 14.60
N PRO A 93 26.06 -1.99 15.00
CA PRO A 93 25.49 -1.09 15.99
C PRO A 93 24.30 -0.34 15.40
N GLN A 94 23.18 -0.37 16.14
CA GLN A 94 21.96 0.35 15.84
C GLN A 94 22.21 1.86 15.97
N VAL A 95 22.01 2.63 14.91
CA VAL A 95 21.82 4.08 15.01
C VAL A 95 20.33 4.39 15.02
N PRO A 96 19.76 5.03 16.06
CA PRO A 96 18.39 5.49 16.00
C PRO A 96 18.32 6.73 15.11
N ALA A 97 17.69 6.60 13.94
CA ALA A 97 17.24 7.76 13.18
C ALA A 97 15.98 8.30 13.87
N THR A 98 16.16 9.16 14.87
CA THR A 98 15.08 10.05 15.34
C THR A 98 14.74 10.99 14.18
N PHE A 99 13.65 10.70 13.50
CA PHE A 99 13.03 11.59 12.52
C PHE A 99 12.21 12.62 13.31
N GLN A 100 12.77 13.82 13.48
CA GLN A 100 12.12 14.91 14.18
C GLN A 100 11.22 15.68 13.19
N PHE A 101 9.90 15.60 13.38
CA PHE A 101 8.90 16.32 12.60
C PHE A 101 8.78 17.75 13.15
N ASP A 102 9.47 18.72 12.55
CA ASP A 102 9.26 20.16 12.83
C ASP A 102 8.04 20.64 12.04
N ALA A 103 6.87 20.63 12.68
CA ALA A 103 5.57 21.00 12.09
C ALA A 103 5.32 22.52 12.02
N ASP A 104 6.36 23.36 11.98
CA ASP A 104 6.20 24.84 12.05
C ASP A 104 6.48 25.60 10.74
N GLN A 105 6.67 24.92 9.60
CA GLN A 105 6.72 25.62 8.30
C GLN A 105 5.35 25.67 7.62
N CYS A 106 4.40 26.34 8.30
CA CYS A 106 3.20 26.87 7.66
C CYS A 106 3.62 28.10 6.83
N ASN A 107 3.74 27.91 5.51
CA ASN A 107 4.08 28.98 4.55
C ASN A 107 2.97 30.04 4.50
N THR A 108 3.13 31.08 5.33
CA THR A 108 2.35 32.30 5.29
C THR A 108 3.23 33.41 4.69
N ASP A 109 3.26 33.53 3.36
CA ASP A 109 3.72 34.78 2.73
C ASP A 109 2.60 35.34 1.84
N ALA A 110 1.63 35.93 2.53
CA ALA A 110 0.84 37.00 1.99
C ALA A 110 1.58 38.32 2.27
N THR A 111 1.75 39.12 1.22
CA THR A 111 2.05 40.57 1.22
C THR A 111 3.52 40.99 1.09
N ARG A 112 3.92 41.33 -0.15
CA ARG A 112 4.79 42.48 -0.57
C ARG A 112 5.18 42.24 -2.04
N GLY A 113 5.00 43.12 -3.01
CA GLY A 113 4.57 44.50 -3.11
C GLY A 113 4.69 44.85 -4.61
N PHE A 114 3.77 45.68 -5.12
CA PHE A 114 3.92 46.31 -6.43
C PHE A 114 5.06 47.32 -6.35
N ASP A 115 6.02 47.27 -7.26
CA ASP A 115 6.86 48.42 -7.62
C ASP A 115 7.34 48.29 -9.09
N PHE A 116 6.84 49.25 -9.89
CA PHE A 116 7.12 49.70 -11.28
C PHE A 116 7.59 48.72 -12.37
#